data_AF-A0A1I3ARX3-F1
#
_entry.id   AF-A0A1I3ARX3-F1
#
_cell.length_a   1.000
_cell.length_b   1.000
_cell.length_c   1.000
_cell.angle_alpha   90.00
_cell.angle_beta   90.00
_cell.angle_gamma   90.00
#
_symmetry.space_group_name_H-M   'P 1'
#
loop_
_entity.id
_entity.type
_entity.pdbx_description
1 polymer ?
#
loop_
_entity_poly.entity_id
_entity_poly.type
_entity_poly.pdbx_seq_one_letter_code
_entity_poly.pdbx_strand_id
1 'polypeptide(L)'
;MLASAGIGCTPIMSMLDHLAATNSTRQITVAHGDYSPATHAFRSDLEQLVAKLGNAQAAVWYEVPDGEWPTERTGFVDLGGPSIPADATAYLCGPLPFLRAVRGQLLALGLAPEAIHYEVFGPDLWLLRQ
;
A
#
# COMPACT_ATOMS: atom_id res chain seq x y z
N MET A 1 6.11 1.39 6.46
CA MET A 1 5.50 1.15 5.13
C MET A 1 3.99 1.05 5.27
N LEU A 2 3.27 1.60 4.31
CA LEU A 2 1.80 1.57 4.21
C LEU A 2 1.43 0.93 2.87
N ALA A 3 0.75 -0.21 2.87
CA ALA A 3 0.35 -0.89 1.64
C ALA A 3 -1.17 -1.05 1.57
N SER A 4 -1.76 -0.80 0.41
CA SER A 4 -3.18 -1.02 0.23
C SER A 4 -3.56 -1.47 -1.17
N ALA A 5 -4.76 -2.03 -1.32
CA ALA A 5 -5.38 -2.21 -2.63
C ALA A 5 -6.87 -1.86 -2.63
N GLY A 6 -7.32 -1.22 -3.71
CA GLY A 6 -8.67 -0.69 -3.85
C GLY A 6 -9.09 0.16 -2.63
N ILE A 7 -10.32 -0.03 -2.16
CA ILE A 7 -10.85 0.74 -1.01
C ILE A 7 -10.11 0.50 0.33
N GLY A 8 -9.25 -0.52 0.39
CA GLY A 8 -8.30 -0.68 1.51
C GLY A 8 -7.35 0.50 1.69
N CYS A 9 -7.32 1.46 0.74
CA CYS A 9 -6.63 2.74 0.91
C CYS A 9 -7.20 3.60 2.05
N THR A 10 -8.45 3.40 2.47
CA THR A 10 -9.12 4.23 3.48
C THR A 10 -8.36 4.37 4.81
N PRO A 11 -7.94 3.30 5.52
CA PRO A 11 -7.11 3.45 6.72
C PRO A 11 -5.74 4.05 6.41
N ILE A 12 -5.17 3.80 5.23
CA ILE A 12 -3.90 4.38 4.81
C ILE A 12 -4.00 5.90 4.67
N MET A 13 -5.12 6.40 4.12
CA MET A 13 -5.38 7.84 4.00
C MET A 13 -5.46 8.50 5.37
N SER A 14 -6.15 7.87 6.34
CA SER A 14 -6.22 8.38 7.71
C SER A 14 -4.84 8.41 8.39
N MET A 15 -4.01 7.38 8.19
CA MET A 15 -2.64 7.37 8.71
C MET A 15 -1.79 8.48 8.09
N LEU A 16 -1.86 8.68 6.77
CA LEU A 16 -1.11 9.72 6.06
C LEU A 16 -1.56 11.13 6.47
N ASP A 17 -2.86 11.35 6.60
CA ASP A 17 -3.41 12.63 7.06
C ASP A 17 -2.90 12.98 8.46
N HIS A 18 -2.94 12.02 9.40
CA HIS A 18 -2.38 12.20 10.74
C HIS A 18 -0.87 12.48 10.72
N LEU A 19 -0.11 11.72 9.92
CA LEU A 19 1.35 11.91 9.79
C LEU A 19 1.70 13.28 9.21
N ALA A 20 0.92 13.76 8.23
CA ALA A 20 1.09 15.08 7.64
C ALA A 20 0.71 16.19 8.64
N ALA A 21 -0.42 16.07 9.33
CA ALA A 21 -0.87 17.04 10.32
C ALA A 21 0.10 17.19 11.51
N THR A 22 0.82 16.13 11.84
CA THR A 22 1.81 16.09 12.93
C THR A 22 3.25 16.41 12.48
N ASN A 23 3.47 16.73 11.20
CA ASN A 23 4.80 16.96 10.61
C ASN A 23 5.78 15.80 10.88
N SER A 24 5.34 14.57 10.67
CA SER A 24 6.17 13.39 10.90
C SER A 24 7.48 13.43 10.10
N THR A 25 8.58 13.08 10.75
CA THR A 25 9.92 12.95 10.12
C THR A 25 10.27 11.51 9.75
N ARG A 26 9.35 10.56 9.98
CA ARG A 26 9.55 9.13 9.69
C ARG A 26 9.70 8.92 8.17
N GLN A 27 10.49 7.93 7.79
CA GLN A 27 10.51 7.44 6.41
C GLN A 27 9.22 6.67 6.11
N ILE A 28 8.47 7.11 5.10
CA ILE A 28 7.15 6.58 4.76
C ILE A 28 7.15 6.13 3.30
N THR A 29 7.08 4.83 3.09
CA THR A 29 6.84 4.24 1.76
C THR A 29 5.39 3.80 1.66
N VAL A 30 4.67 4.31 0.66
CA VAL A 30 3.31 3.90 0.32
C VAL A 30 3.33 3.04 -0.94
N ALA A 31 2.65 1.90 -0.91
CA ALA A 31 2.42 1.04 -2.07
C ALA A 31 0.92 0.82 -2.24
N HIS A 32 0.36 1.18 -3.40
CA HIS A 32 -1.06 1.05 -3.65
C HIS A 32 -1.34 0.31 -4.97
N GLY A 33 -2.20 -0.71 -4.95
CA GLY A 33 -2.70 -1.36 -6.15
C GLY A 33 -4.16 -1.02 -6.41
N ASP A 34 -4.52 -0.62 -7.62
CA ASP A 34 -5.91 -0.44 -8.01
C ASP A 34 -6.17 -1.01 -9.41
N TYR A 35 -7.43 -1.12 -9.79
CA TYR A 35 -7.82 -1.62 -11.10
C TYR A 35 -7.42 -0.64 -12.20
N SER A 36 -7.75 0.65 -12.06
CA SER A 36 -7.42 1.67 -13.05
C SER A 36 -7.32 3.08 -12.44
N PRO A 37 -6.66 4.04 -13.11
CA PRO A 37 -6.63 5.43 -12.65
C PRO A 37 -8.01 6.04 -12.46
N ALA A 38 -8.99 5.64 -13.28
CA ALA A 38 -10.37 6.13 -13.22
C ALA A 38 -11.16 5.62 -12.00
N THR A 39 -10.75 4.51 -11.40
CA THR A 39 -11.43 3.87 -10.26
C THR A 39 -10.68 4.03 -8.93
N HIS A 40 -9.45 4.54 -8.98
CA HIS A 40 -8.61 4.79 -7.82
C HIS A 40 -9.18 5.86 -6.90
N ALA A 41 -9.81 5.41 -5.82
CA ALA A 41 -10.34 6.28 -4.77
C ALA A 41 -9.20 7.03 -4.05
N PHE A 42 -9.40 8.32 -3.80
CA PHE A 42 -8.43 9.19 -3.10
C PHE A 42 -7.08 9.38 -3.81
N ARG A 43 -6.99 9.11 -5.12
CA ARG A 43 -5.73 9.28 -5.87
C ARG A 43 -5.08 10.65 -5.65
N SER A 44 -5.82 11.73 -5.86
CA SER A 44 -5.30 13.10 -5.71
C SER A 44 -4.99 13.44 -4.25
N ASP A 45 -5.70 12.86 -3.29
CA ASP A 45 -5.45 13.06 -1.86
C ASP A 45 -4.17 12.34 -1.42
N LEU A 46 -3.92 11.12 -1.90
CA LEU A 46 -2.67 10.39 -1.70
C LEU A 46 -1.48 11.22 -2.19
N GLU A 47 -1.55 11.74 -3.41
CA GLU A 47 -0.50 12.58 -3.99
C GLU A 47 -0.24 13.83 -3.12
N GLN A 48 -1.30 14.51 -2.67
CA GLN A 48 -1.20 15.70 -1.83
C GLN A 48 -0.64 15.40 -0.43
N LEU A 49 -1.09 14.34 0.22
CA LEU A 49 -0.65 13.97 1.58
C LEU A 49 0.81 13.54 1.59
N VAL A 50 1.24 12.77 0.59
CA VAL A 50 2.63 12.37 0.44
C VAL A 50 3.53 13.58 0.19
N ALA A 51 3.09 14.55 -0.63
CA ALA A 51 3.85 15.78 -0.89
C ALA A 51 4.03 16.68 0.35
N LYS A 52 3.15 16.57 1.36
CA LYS A 52 3.28 17.30 2.64
C LYS A 52 4.34 16.70 3.57
N LEU A 53 4.81 15.48 3.30
CA LEU A 53 5.74 14.76 4.15
C LEU A 53 7.14 14.78 3.54
N GLY A 54 8.12 15.33 4.29
CA GLY A 54 9.49 15.52 3.79
C GLY A 54 10.28 14.23 3.55
N ASN A 55 9.81 13.08 4.03
CA ASN A 55 10.44 11.77 3.85
C ASN A 55 9.39 10.70 3.48
N ALA A 56 8.53 11.01 2.51
CA ALA A 56 7.52 10.09 2.02
C ALA A 56 7.59 9.90 0.50
N GLN A 57 7.24 8.70 0.05
CA GLN A 57 7.09 8.36 -1.36
C GLN A 57 5.92 7.42 -1.56
N ALA A 58 5.25 7.52 -2.71
CA ALA A 58 4.21 6.60 -3.13
C ALA A 58 4.54 5.93 -4.46
N ALA A 59 4.25 4.64 -4.54
CA ALA A 59 4.20 3.89 -5.78
C ALA A 59 2.79 3.30 -5.94
N VAL A 60 2.25 3.44 -7.14
CA VAL A 60 0.90 2.99 -7.50
C VAL A 60 1.03 2.00 -8.65
N TRP A 61 0.29 0.90 -8.57
CA TRP A 61 0.16 -0.11 -9.62
C TRP A 61 -1.28 -0.11 -10.13
N TYR A 62 -1.42 -0.23 -11.45
CA TYR A 62 -2.73 -0.38 -12.09
C TYR A 62 -2.79 -1.64 -12.94
N GLU A 63 -3.85 -2.43 -12.76
CA GLU A 63 -4.11 -3.59 -13.63
C GLU A 63 -4.43 -3.18 -15.07
N VAL A 64 -5.20 -2.09 -15.21
CA VAL A 64 -5.60 -1.51 -16.49
C VAL A 64 -5.27 0.00 -16.45
N PRO A 65 -4.01 0.37 -16.71
CA PRO A 65 -3.62 1.78 -16.77
C PRO A 65 -4.22 2.48 -18.00
N ASP A 66 -4.38 3.79 -17.90
CA ASP A 66 -4.76 4.65 -19.03
C ASP A 66 -3.51 5.30 -19.62
N GLY A 67 -3.37 5.26 -20.95
CA GLY A 67 -2.26 5.92 -21.65
C GLY A 67 -0.89 5.31 -21.38
N GLU A 68 0.16 6.13 -21.46
CA GLU A 68 1.52 5.72 -21.15
C GLU A 68 1.69 5.54 -19.63
N TRP A 69 2.05 4.34 -19.21
CA TRP A 69 2.24 3.98 -17.81
C TRP A 69 3.48 3.08 -17.65
N PRO A 70 4.25 3.22 -16.56
CA PRO A 70 5.46 2.42 -16.37
C PRO A 70 5.14 0.93 -16.34
N THR A 71 5.85 0.14 -17.16
CA THR A 71 5.63 -1.31 -17.28
C THR A 71 5.77 -2.03 -15.94
N GLU A 72 6.74 -1.62 -15.12
CA GLU A 72 6.98 -2.14 -13.77
C GLU A 72 5.90 -1.74 -12.75
N ARG A 73 5.01 -0.82 -13.12
CA ARG A 73 3.83 -0.40 -12.35
C ARG A 73 2.52 -0.87 -12.98
N THR A 74 2.57 -1.74 -13.99
CA THR A 74 1.39 -2.37 -14.58
C THR A 74 1.14 -3.72 -13.94
N GLY A 75 -0.11 -4.01 -13.56
CA GLY A 75 -0.51 -5.23 -12.87
C GLY A 75 -0.59 -5.08 -11.35
N PHE A 76 -0.14 -6.10 -10.64
CA PHE A 76 -0.21 -6.15 -9.17
C PHE A 76 1.02 -5.50 -8.51
N VAL A 77 0.87 -5.11 -7.25
CA VAL A 77 1.95 -4.53 -6.44
C VAL A 77 3.17 -5.45 -6.38
N ASP A 78 4.32 -4.89 -6.74
CA ASP A 78 5.64 -5.53 -6.67
C ASP A 78 6.63 -4.66 -5.87
N LEU A 79 7.10 -5.21 -4.74
CA LEU A 79 8.02 -4.57 -3.82
C LEU A 79 9.49 -4.86 -4.13
N GLY A 80 9.81 -5.53 -5.24
CA GLY A 80 11.18 -5.79 -5.68
C GLY A 80 11.98 -4.52 -5.99
N GLY A 81 11.33 -3.38 -6.19
CA GLY A 81 11.96 -2.08 -6.43
C GLY A 81 12.42 -1.33 -5.17
N PRO A 82 11.53 -1.00 -4.21
CA PRO A 82 11.88 -0.20 -3.04
C PRO A 82 12.76 -0.94 -2.02
N SER A 83 13.82 -0.28 -1.55
CA SER A 83 14.55 -0.73 -0.35
C SER A 83 13.67 -0.53 0.88
N ILE A 84 13.31 -1.62 1.55
CA ILE A 84 12.56 -1.60 2.81
C ILE A 84 13.56 -1.78 3.95
N PRO A 85 13.68 -0.81 4.88
CA PRO A 85 14.54 -0.96 6.06
C PRO A 85 14.14 -2.19 6.89
N ALA A 86 15.12 -2.90 7.43
CA ALA A 86 14.88 -4.11 8.22
C ALA A 86 14.07 -3.85 9.51
N ASP A 87 14.11 -2.62 10.03
CA ASP A 87 13.36 -2.15 11.19
C ASP A 87 12.02 -1.50 10.83
N ALA A 88 11.58 -1.58 9.58
CA ALA A 88 10.31 -0.99 9.16
C ALA A 88 9.11 -1.73 9.77
N THR A 89 8.08 -0.97 10.16
CA THR A 89 6.75 -1.50 10.45
C THR A 89 5.87 -1.39 9.20
N ALA A 90 5.14 -2.44 8.85
CA ALA A 90 4.24 -2.48 7.71
C ALA A 90 2.77 -2.57 8.15
N TYR A 91 1.92 -1.73 7.56
CA TYR A 91 0.47 -1.81 7.69
C TYR A 91 -0.14 -2.10 6.32
N LEU A 92 -0.90 -3.18 6.20
CA LEU A 92 -1.51 -3.65 4.96
C LEU A 92 -3.03 -3.61 5.06
N CYS A 93 -3.73 -3.14 4.03
CA CYS A 93 -5.19 -3.26 3.97
C CYS A 93 -5.70 -3.53 2.55
N GLY A 94 -6.54 -4.55 2.39
CA GLY A 94 -7.07 -4.91 1.08
C GLY A 94 -7.62 -6.33 1.04
N PRO A 95 -7.89 -6.87 -0.17
CA PRO A 95 -8.41 -8.22 -0.34
C PRO A 95 -7.33 -9.27 -0.01
N LEU A 96 -7.76 -10.48 0.36
CA LEU A 96 -6.86 -11.56 0.77
C LEU A 96 -5.74 -11.89 -0.24
N PRO A 97 -5.98 -11.96 -1.56
CA PRO A 97 -4.90 -12.22 -2.52
C PRO A 97 -3.79 -11.16 -2.45
N PHE A 98 -4.17 -9.88 -2.36
CA PHE A 98 -3.23 -8.77 -2.19
C PHE A 98 -2.43 -8.91 -0.89
N LEU A 99 -3.12 -9.12 0.24
CA LEU A 99 -2.47 -9.25 1.54
C LEU A 99 -1.48 -10.41 1.58
N ARG A 100 -1.84 -11.57 1.01
CA ARG A 100 -0.96 -12.74 0.92
C ARG A 100 0.27 -12.44 0.08
N ALA A 101 0.09 -11.83 -1.09
CA ALA A 101 1.18 -11.49 -2.00
C ALA A 101 2.16 -10.49 -1.36
N VAL A 102 1.66 -9.36 -0.88
CA VAL A 102 2.49 -8.30 -0.28
C VAL A 102 3.16 -8.77 1.01
N ARG A 103 2.45 -9.51 1.87
CA ARG A 103 3.07 -10.11 3.06
C ARG A 103 4.19 -11.08 2.68
N GLY A 104 4.00 -11.91 1.65
CA GLY A 104 5.03 -12.83 1.16
C GLY A 104 6.28 -12.09 0.70
N GLN A 105 6.11 -11.00 -0.06
CA GLN A 105 7.22 -10.16 -0.51
C GLN A 105 7.96 -9.50 0.65
N LEU A 106 7.25 -8.96 1.65
CA LEU A 106 7.87 -8.36 2.84
C LEU A 106 8.70 -9.36 3.65
N LEU A 107 8.22 -10.59 3.80
CA LEU A 107 8.97 -11.67 4.45
C LEU A 107 10.21 -12.06 3.64
N ALA A 108 10.10 -12.14 2.32
CA ALA A 108 11.24 -12.42 1.44
C ALA A 108 12.30 -11.31 1.49
N LEU A 109 11.89 -10.06 1.74
CA LEU A 109 12.77 -8.92 1.98
C LEU A 109 13.36 -8.88 3.41
N GLY A 110 13.03 -9.86 4.27
CA GLY A 110 13.62 -10.02 5.60
C GLY A 110 12.88 -9.28 6.71
N LEU A 111 11.69 -8.74 6.46
CA LEU A 111 10.91 -8.08 7.51
C LEU A 111 10.36 -9.11 8.50
N ALA A 112 10.50 -8.81 9.81
CA ALA A 112 10.01 -9.69 10.86
C ALA A 112 8.48 -9.86 10.77
N PRO A 113 7.92 -11.09 10.91
CA PRO A 113 6.48 -11.32 10.84
C PRO A 113 5.66 -10.45 11.80
N GLU A 114 6.21 -10.15 12.97
CA GLU A 114 5.57 -9.36 14.03
C GLU A 114 5.46 -7.87 13.68
N ALA A 115 6.28 -7.40 12.73
CA ALA A 115 6.26 -6.02 12.22
C ALA A 115 5.26 -5.81 11.07
N ILE A 116 4.53 -6.87 10.66
CA ILE A 116 3.56 -6.82 9.56
C ILE A 116 2.14 -6.91 10.13
N HIS A 117 1.44 -5.79 10.15
CA HIS A 117 0.05 -5.66 10.57
C HIS A 117 -0.86 -5.62 9.34
N TYR A 118 -2.02 -6.25 9.40
CA TYR A 118 -2.95 -6.24 8.29
C TYR A 118 -4.42 -6.24 8.73
N GLU A 119 -5.25 -5.63 7.90
CA GLU A 119 -6.70 -5.67 7.99
C GLU A 119 -7.26 -6.23 6.68
N VAL A 120 -8.21 -7.17 6.79
CA VAL A 120 -8.84 -7.78 5.61
C VAL A 120 -10.09 -6.98 5.24
N PHE A 121 -10.09 -6.45 4.02
CA PHE A 121 -11.28 -5.85 3.43
C PHE A 121 -11.78 -6.77 2.31
N GLY A 122 -12.72 -7.65 2.66
CA GLY A 122 -13.19 -8.72 1.77
C GLY A 122 -14.33 -9.52 2.39
N PRO A 123 -14.91 -10.49 1.66
CA PRO A 123 -15.99 -11.32 2.17
C PRO A 123 -15.56 -12.03 3.45
N ASP A 124 -16.54 -12.26 4.31
CA ASP A 124 -16.32 -12.77 5.66
C ASP A 124 -15.37 -13.98 5.67
N LEU A 125 -14.30 -13.90 6.44
CA LEU A 125 -13.33 -14.99 6.62
C LEU A 125 -13.98 -16.26 7.15
N TRP A 126 -15.13 -16.15 7.83
CA TRP A 126 -15.94 -17.29 8.28
C TRP A 126 -16.51 -18.11 7.12
N LEU A 127 -16.69 -17.54 5.93
CA LEU A 127 -17.17 -18.24 4.74
C LEU A 127 -16.09 -19.09 4.05
N LEU A 128 -14.80 -18.85 4.34
CA LEU A 128 -13.67 -19.55 3.71
C LEU A 128 -13.30 -20.88 4.41
N ARG A 129 -14.10 -21.32 5.40
CA ARG A 129 -13.93 -22.59 6.13
C ARG A 129 -15.00 -23.64 5.81
N GLN A 130 -15.73 -23.51 4.71
CA GLN A 130 -16.60 -24.58 4.19
C GLN A 130 -15.92 -25.33 3.05
#